data_AF-A0A953X1X7-F1
#
_entry.id   AF-A0A953X1X7-F1
#
_cell.length_a   1.000
_cell.length_b   1.000
_cell.length_c   1.000
_cell.angle_alpha   90.00
_cell.angle_beta   90.00
_cell.angle_gamma   90.00
#
_symmetry.space_group_name_H-M   'P 1'
#
loop_
_entity.id
_entity.type
_entity.pdbx_description
1 polymer ?
#
loop_
_entity_poly.entity_id
_entity_poly.type
_entity_poly.pdbx_seq_one_letter_code
_entity_poly.pdbx_strand_id
1 'polypeptide(L)'
;FSIAPGERVLIAEDIVTTGLSFRETVEALEKLPGEVVGGACIIDRSNGRADVGCRLVSLAAVDFPDYDPDDLPAELAAIPAVKPGSRGLA
;
A
#
# COMPACT_ATOMS: atom_id res chain seq x y z
N PHE A 1 4.36 -1.69 21.43
CA PHE A 1 5.77 -2.12 21.41
C PHE A 1 6.66 -0.92 21.64
N SER A 2 7.96 -1.10 21.89
CA SER A 2 8.94 -0.01 22.02
C SER A 2 10.02 -0.17 20.96
N ILE A 3 10.63 0.95 20.55
CA ILE A 3 11.80 0.96 19.67
C ILE A 3 12.93 1.65 20.42
N ALA A 4 14.09 1.00 20.51
CA ALA A 4 15.27 1.55 21.16
C ALA A 4 16.08 2.45 20.22
N PRO A 5 16.90 3.38 20.76
CA PRO A 5 17.76 4.24 19.94
C PRO A 5 18.64 3.46 18.98
N GLY A 6 18.58 3.82 17.70
CA GLY A 6 19.39 3.20 16.64
C GLY A 6 18.92 1.82 16.16
N GLU A 7 17.77 1.33 16.64
CA GLU A 7 17.16 0.13 16.06
C GLU A 7 16.76 0.38 14.61
N ARG A 8 17.14 -0.57 13.74
CA ARG A 8 16.88 -0.50 12.30
C ARG A 8 15.53 -1.14 11.99
N VAL A 9 14.62 -0.37 11.41
CA VAL A 9 13.23 -0.77 11.15
C VAL A 9 13.02 -0.94 9.65
N LEU A 10 12.58 -2.12 9.24
CA LEU A 10 12.07 -2.40 7.90
C LEU A 10 10.55 -2.52 8.00
N ILE A 11 9.82 -1.76 7.18
CA ILE A 11 8.35 -1.86 7.09
C ILE A 11 8.00 -2.88 6.02
N ALA A 12 7.09 -3.80 6.31
CA ALA A 12 6.64 -4.82 5.37
C ALA A 12 5.13 -4.80 5.22
N GLU A 13 4.65 -4.76 3.98
CA GLU A 13 3.24 -4.83 3.60
C GLU A 13 2.99 -5.98 2.63
N ASP A 14 1.76 -6.47 2.54
CA ASP A 14 1.39 -7.44 1.51
C ASP A 14 1.28 -6.76 0.13
N ILE A 15 0.52 -5.67 0.05
CA ILE A 15 0.24 -4.93 -1.17
C ILE A 15 0.33 -3.43 -0.96
N VAL A 16 1.03 -2.75 -1.86
CA VAL A 16 1.04 -1.28 -1.94
C VAL A 16 0.14 -0.85 -3.10
N THR A 17 -0.87 -0.03 -2.79
CA THR A 17 -1.75 0.61 -3.79
C THR A 17 -1.38 2.08 -3.94
N THR A 18 -1.99 2.97 -3.16
CA THR A 18 -1.68 4.41 -3.18
C THR A 18 -0.45 4.77 -2.34
N GLY A 19 0.01 3.86 -1.48
CA GLY A 19 1.12 4.09 -0.54
C GLY A 19 0.75 4.84 0.74
N LEU A 20 -0.50 5.29 0.89
CA LEU A 20 -0.90 6.14 2.02
C LEU A 20 -0.65 5.49 3.39
N SER A 21 -1.15 4.27 3.62
CA SER A 21 -0.98 3.58 4.92
C SER A 21 0.49 3.29 5.23
N PHE A 22 1.30 3.05 4.20
CA PHE A 22 2.73 2.87 4.34
C PHE A 22 3.40 4.16 4.82
N ARG A 23 3.07 5.29 4.18
CA ARG A 23 3.59 6.61 4.55
C ARG A 23 3.17 7.02 5.96
N GLU A 24 1.91 6.80 6.34
CA GLU A 24 1.43 7.03 7.72
C GLU A 24 2.24 6.21 8.74
N THR A 25 2.66 4.99 8.37
CA THR A 25 3.52 4.15 9.19
C THR A 25 4.94 4.71 9.29
N VAL A 26 5.53 5.20 8.19
CA VAL A 26 6.82 5.90 8.19
C VAL A 26 6.77 7.11 9.11
N GLU A 27 5.78 8.00 8.94
CA GLU A 27 5.59 9.21 9.75
C GLU A 27 5.39 8.89 11.25
N ALA A 28 4.76 7.76 11.57
CA ALA A 28 4.61 7.30 12.95
C ALA A 28 5.95 6.81 13.53
N LEU A 29 6.76 6.11 12.74
CA LEU A 29 8.05 5.57 13.15
C LEU A 29 9.13 6.65 13.28
N GLU A 30 9.07 7.71 12.48
CA GLU A 30 9.96 8.88 12.59
C GLU A 30 9.87 9.61 13.94
N LYS A 31 8.78 9.39 14.69
CA LYS A 31 8.58 9.96 16.04
C LYS A 31 9.23 9.12 17.14
N LEU A 32 9.86 8.00 16.79
CA LEU A 32 10.51 7.05 17.68
C LEU A 32 12.05 7.10 17.47
N PRO A 33 12.86 6.63 18.44
CA PRO A 33 14.32 6.81 18.36
C PRO A 33 15.03 5.81 17.42
N GLY A 34 14.27 5.00 16.67
CA GLY A 34 14.80 4.08 15.66
C GLY A 34 15.04 4.76 14.31
N GLU A 35 15.53 3.97 13.36
CA GLU A 35 15.83 4.40 11.99
C GLU A 35 15.05 3.54 11.00
N VAL A 36 14.17 4.16 10.22
CA VAL A 36 13.51 3.48 9.08
C VAL A 36 14.53 3.33 7.96
N VAL A 37 14.90 2.08 7.67
CA VAL A 37 15.92 1.77 6.64
C VAL A 37 15.30 1.48 5.26
N GLY A 38 13.98 1.38 5.20
CA GLY A 38 13.23 1.17 3.96
C GLY A 38 11.97 0.33 4.17
N GLY A 39 11.39 -0.05 3.05
CA GLY A 39 10.16 -0.80 2.96
C GLY A 39 10.25 -1.98 2.01
N ALA A 40 9.41 -2.98 2.23
CA ALA A 40 9.20 -4.08 1.31
C ALA A 40 7.71 -4.41 1.13
N CYS A 41 7.33 -4.89 -0.04
CA CYS A 41 6.02 -5.49 -0.25
C CYS A 41 6.08 -6.70 -1.20
N ILE A 42 5.02 -7.52 -1.17
CA ILE A 42 4.90 -8.62 -2.14
C ILE A 42 4.46 -8.03 -3.49
N ILE A 43 3.39 -7.24 -3.51
CA ILE A 43 2.85 -6.64 -4.74
C ILE A 43 2.83 -5.12 -4.64
N ASP A 44 3.41 -4.45 -5.64
CA ASP A 44 3.24 -3.02 -5.85
C ASP A 44 2.29 -2.75 -7.02
N ARG A 45 1.05 -2.38 -6.70
CA ARG A 45 0.02 -2.00 -7.68
C ARG A 45 0.20 -0.61 -8.24
N SER A 46 1.03 0.22 -7.60
CA SER A 46 1.36 1.53 -8.14
C SER A 46 2.35 1.45 -9.30
N ASN A 47 2.97 0.29 -9.49
CA ASN A 47 4.04 0.08 -10.45
C ASN A 47 5.16 1.14 -10.31
N GLY A 48 5.60 1.37 -9.07
CA GLY A 48 6.62 2.35 -8.69
C GLY A 48 6.15 3.79 -8.58
N ARG A 49 4.86 4.09 -8.76
CA ARG A 49 4.32 5.46 -8.68
C ARG A 49 3.99 5.92 -7.26
N ALA A 50 3.77 4.99 -6.32
CA ALA A 50 3.42 5.33 -4.96
C ALA A 50 4.61 5.95 -4.23
N ASP A 51 4.35 7.09 -3.59
CA ASP A 51 5.25 7.67 -2.59
C ASP A 51 4.91 7.07 -1.22
N VAL A 52 5.81 6.23 -0.73
CA VAL A 52 5.68 5.57 0.58
C VAL A 52 6.53 6.21 1.68
N GLY A 53 7.23 7.33 1.39
CA GLY A 53 8.08 8.03 2.36
C GLY A 53 9.45 7.38 2.63
N CYS A 54 9.77 6.25 1.99
CA CYS A 54 11.08 5.62 2.06
C CYS A 54 11.38 4.80 0.80
N ARG A 55 12.58 4.23 0.69
CA ARG A 55 12.91 3.27 -0.39
C ARG A 55 12.03 2.02 -0.27
N LEU A 56 11.30 1.66 -1.31
CA LEU A 56 10.49 0.43 -1.38
C LEU A 56 11.16 -0.63 -2.27
N VAL A 57 11.08 -1.89 -1.87
CA VAL A 57 11.40 -3.06 -2.71
C VAL A 57 10.17 -3.94 -2.81
N SER A 58 9.67 -4.16 -4.03
CA SER A 58 8.56 -5.08 -4.29
C SER A 58 9.05 -6.39 -4.88
N LEU A 59 8.37 -7.50 -4.59
CA LEU A 59 8.62 -8.78 -5.27
C LEU A 59 8.07 -8.75 -6.70
N ALA A 60 6.89 -8.15 -6.89
CA ALA A 60 6.33 -7.86 -8.21
C ALA A 60 5.71 -6.46 -8.25
N ALA A 61 5.89 -5.77 -9.38
CA ALA A 61 5.23 -4.52 -9.70
C ALA A 61 4.24 -4.79 -10.84
N VAL A 62 2.95 -4.51 -10.61
CA VAL A 62 1.88 -4.84 -11.57
C VAL A 62 0.91 -3.68 -11.64
N ASP A 63 0.77 -3.10 -12.82
CA ASP A 63 -0.21 -2.07 -13.09
C ASP A 63 -1.53 -2.71 -13.53
N PHE A 64 -2.61 -2.49 -12.77
CA PHE A 64 -3.96 -2.92 -13.14
C PHE A 64 -4.79 -1.70 -13.50
N PRO A 65 -5.62 -1.76 -14.56
CA PRO A 65 -6.50 -0.66 -14.89
C PRO A 65 -7.53 -0.44 -13.78
N ASP A 66 -7.66 0.81 -13.35
CA ASP A 66 -8.77 1.28 -12.53
C ASP A 66 -9.69 2.09 -13.45
N TYR A 67 -10.99 1.81 -13.40
CA TYR A 67 -11.99 2.46 -14.25
C TYR A 67 -12.84 3.42 -13.41
N ASP A 68 -13.21 4.55 -14.02
CA ASP A 68 -14.25 5.40 -13.47
C ASP A 68 -15.59 4.62 -13.51
N PRO A 69 -16.41 4.65 -12.44
CA PRO A 69 -17.70 3.94 -12.44
C PRO A 69 -18.64 4.37 -13.58
N ASP A 70 -18.49 5.59 -14.10
CA ASP A 70 -19.28 6.11 -15.23
C ASP A 70 -18.62 5.83 -16.61
N ASP A 71 -17.41 5.24 -16.64
CA ASP A 71 -16.64 4.93 -17.86
C ASP A 71 -16.08 3.50 -17.83
N LEU A 72 -16.99 2.52 -17.75
CA LEU A 72 -16.65 1.09 -17.75
C LEU A 72 -16.75 0.48 -19.16
N PRO A 73 -15.84 -0.43 -19.54
CA PRO A 73 -16.05 -1.34 -20.66
C PRO A 73 -17.41 -2.05 -20.53
N ALA A 74 -18.13 -2.20 -21.64
CA ALA A 74 -19.49 -2.75 -21.64
C ALA A 74 -19.59 -4.13 -20.95
N GLU A 75 -18.56 -4.96 -21.09
CA GLU A 75 -18.44 -6.26 -20.42
C GLU A 75 -18.29 -6.16 -18.89
N LEU A 76 -17.59 -5.14 -18.38
CA LEU A 76 -17.45 -4.89 -16.95
C LEU A 76 -18.71 -4.24 -16.35
N ALA A 77 -19.34 -3.32 -17.09
CA ALA A 77 -20.60 -2.68 -16.67
C ALA A 77 -21.75 -3.69 -16.50
N ALA A 78 -21.70 -4.82 -17.21
CA ALA A 78 -22.67 -5.90 -17.08
C ALA A 78 -22.47 -6.77 -15.82
N ILE A 79 -21.34 -6.63 -15.12
CA ILE A 79 -21.00 -7.41 -13.93
C ILE A 79 -21.41 -6.62 -12.68
N PRO A 80 -22.25 -7.17 -11.79
CA PRO A 80 -22.58 -6.49 -10.54
C PRO A 80 -21.33 -6.25 -9.69
N ALA A 81 -21.09 -4.99 -9.32
CA ALA A 81 -19.97 -4.63 -8.46
C ALA A 81 -20.15 -5.27 -7.06
N VAL A 82 -19.13 -5.96 -6.59
CA VAL A 82 -19.08 -6.54 -5.25
C VAL A 82 -17.97 -5.87 -4.47
N LYS A 83 -18.30 -5.31 -3.31
CA LYS A 83 -17.29 -4.80 -2.37
C LYS A 83 -16.71 -5.97 -1.56
N PRO A 84 -15.43 -6.32 -1.73
CA PRO A 84 -14.82 -7.38 -0.93
C PRO A 84 -14.59 -6.93 0.53
N GLY A 85 -14.56 -7.91 1.43
CA GLY A 85 -14.28 -7.71 2.86
C GLY A 85 -15.52 -7.48 3.73
N SER A 86 -15.32 -7.43 5.05
CA SER A 86 -16.42 -7.35 6.04
C SER A 86 -17.00 -5.94 6.24
N ARG A 87 -16.35 -4.91 5.70
CA ARG A 87 -16.76 -3.51 5.89
C ARG A 87 -17.96 -3.18 4.99
N GLY A 88 -19.16 -3.42 5.50
CA GLY A 88 -20.44 -3.19 4.82
C GLY A 88 -21.43 -4.36 4.91
N LEU A 89 -21.04 -5.47 5.55
CA LEU A 89 -21.95 -6.55 5.95
C LEU A 89 -22.58 -6.17 7.31
N ALA A 90 -23.52 -5.24 7.30
CA ALA A 90 -24.39 -4.92 8.43
C ALA A 90 -25.85 -5.10 8.02
#